data_AF-A0A2V9YRS8-F1
#
_entry.id   AF-A0A2V9YRS8-F1
#
_cell.length_a   1.000
_cell.length_b   1.000
_cell.length_c   1.000
_cell.angle_alpha   90.00
_cell.angle_beta   90.00
_cell.angle_gamma   90.00
#
_symmetry.space_group_name_H-M   'P 1'
#
loop_
_entity.id
_entity.type
_entity.pdbx_description
1 polymer ?
#
loop_
_entity_poly.entity_id
_entity_poly.type
_entity_poly.pdbx_seq_one_letter_code
_entity_poly.pdbx_strand_id
1 'polypeptide(L)'
;MAECAIWLRISLCQARRLLPATASARRIFEHSGSARRLGEYFQTPNITPLGDYQLVNTARRFETGGTANYPGAVGLAASLNLIDKLGQHESAEHIVALTDQLLTGLDSLPVKVVTPRAPENRSGIITFSAGSAEENVRLVRRLEKNKILVSVRYTSNVGGVRVSCHFYNSAEDIAALLAALKSFI
;
A
#
# COMPACT_ATOMS: atom_id res chain seq x y z
N MET A 1 -4.84 30.85 23.60
CA MET A 1 -5.84 31.50 22.73
C MET A 1 -5.45 31.56 21.24
N ALA A 2 -4.21 31.26 20.85
CA ALA A 2 -3.79 31.27 19.43
C ALA A 2 -3.96 29.92 18.67
N GLU A 3 -4.07 28.78 19.37
CA GLU A 3 -4.15 27.46 18.72
C GLU A 3 -5.56 27.07 18.25
N CYS A 4 -6.62 27.65 18.82
CA CYS A 4 -8.00 27.33 18.45
C CYS A 4 -8.42 27.97 17.10
N ALA A 5 -7.76 29.06 16.69
CA ALA A 5 -8.07 29.78 15.45
C ALA A 5 -7.50 29.09 14.19
N ILE A 6 -6.43 28.30 14.33
CA ILE A 6 -5.81 27.57 13.21
C ILE A 6 -6.69 26.38 12.78
N TRP A 7 -7.32 25.69 13.74
CA TRP A 7 -8.22 24.57 13.46
C TRP A 7 -9.51 24.99 12.74
N LEU A 8 -10.08 26.16 13.06
CA LEU A 8 -11.28 26.64 12.36
C LEU A 8 -11.01 27.03 10.89
N ARG A 9 -9.80 27.51 10.57
CA ARG A 9 -9.44 27.91 9.19
C ARG A 9 -9.15 26.72 8.27
N ILE A 10 -8.62 25.61 8.79
CA ILE A 10 -8.39 24.40 7.99
C ILE A 10 -9.72 23.70 7.65
N SER A 11 -10.66 23.67 8.61
CA SER A 11 -11.98 23.05 8.43
C SER A 11 -12.84 23.79 7.37
N LEU A 12 -12.75 25.13 7.31
CA LEU A 12 -13.48 25.94 6.33
C LEU A 12 -12.83 25.97 4.93
N CYS A 13 -11.53 25.68 4.81
CA CYS A 13 -10.84 25.64 3.51
C CYS A 13 -11.11 24.33 2.74
N GLN A 14 -11.28 23.20 3.45
CA GLN A 14 -11.66 21.93 2.81
C GLN A 14 -13.12 21.91 2.31
N ALA A 15 -14.01 22.68 2.92
CA ALA A 15 -15.42 22.72 2.52
C ALA A 15 -15.68 23.40 1.16
N ARG A 16 -14.79 24.29 0.68
CA ARG A 16 -14.99 25.05 -0.57
C ARG A 16 -14.35 24.45 -1.83
N ARG A 17 -13.57 23.37 -1.70
CA ARG A 17 -12.95 22.66 -2.83
C ARG A 17 -13.33 21.19 -2.91
N LEU A 18 -14.48 20.82 -2.38
CA LEU A 18 -15.19 19.64 -2.85
C LEU A 18 -15.75 19.97 -4.25
N LEU A 19 -14.89 19.88 -5.26
CA LEU A 19 -15.33 19.53 -6.61
C LEU A 19 -16.27 18.32 -6.49
N PRO A 20 -17.29 18.17 -7.34
CA PRO A 20 -18.31 17.13 -7.19
C PRO A 20 -17.72 15.74 -7.49
N ALA A 21 -16.93 15.21 -6.56
CA ALA A 21 -16.43 13.83 -6.58
C ALA A 21 -17.54 12.82 -6.27
N THR A 22 -18.76 13.30 -6.01
CA THR A 22 -19.98 12.50 -5.79
C THR A 22 -20.71 12.12 -7.09
N ALA A 23 -20.20 12.51 -8.26
CA ALA A 23 -20.86 12.23 -9.54
C ALA A 23 -20.70 10.77 -10.05
N SER A 24 -20.01 9.89 -9.32
CA SER A 24 -19.60 8.58 -9.84
C SER A 24 -20.49 7.40 -9.44
N ALA A 25 -21.69 7.62 -8.90
CA ALA A 25 -22.72 6.56 -8.80
C ALA A 25 -23.38 6.28 -10.18
N ARG A 26 -22.58 6.18 -11.25
CA ARG A 26 -23.02 5.72 -12.57
C ARG A 26 -22.89 4.20 -12.63
N ARG A 27 -23.90 3.54 -13.17
CA ARG A 27 -24.18 2.13 -12.94
C ARG A 27 -23.11 1.17 -13.47
N ILE A 28 -23.12 -0.02 -12.90
CA ILE A 28 -22.51 -1.28 -13.37
C ILE A 28 -23.44 -1.96 -14.39
N PHE A 29 -24.74 -1.67 -14.26
CA PHE A 29 -25.83 -2.24 -15.01
C PHE A 29 -26.57 -1.14 -15.76
N GLU A 30 -26.68 -1.21 -17.08
CA GLU A 30 -27.70 -0.46 -17.80
C GLU A 30 -29.02 -1.19 -17.61
N HIS A 31 -29.86 -0.67 -16.72
CA HIS A 31 -31.22 -1.18 -16.51
C HIS A 31 -32.14 -0.45 -17.49
N SER A 32 -33.00 -1.19 -18.19
CA SER A 32 -34.03 -0.66 -19.09
C SER A 32 -35.12 0.17 -18.39
N GLY A 33 -35.13 0.19 -17.05
CA GLY A 33 -36.04 0.98 -16.21
C GLY A 33 -35.57 2.41 -15.90
N SER A 34 -36.54 3.27 -15.53
CA SER A 34 -36.42 4.73 -15.36
C SER A 34 -35.50 5.21 -14.22
N ALA A 35 -35.23 4.40 -13.20
CA ALA A 35 -34.40 4.79 -12.06
C ALA A 35 -32.92 4.93 -12.48
N ARG A 36 -32.38 6.15 -12.55
CA ARG A 36 -31.00 6.47 -13.01
C ARG A 36 -29.94 6.36 -11.91
N ARG A 37 -30.34 6.38 -10.63
CA ARG A 37 -29.44 6.29 -9.46
C ARG A 37 -29.81 5.14 -8.53
N LEU A 38 -28.84 4.62 -7.77
CA LEU A 38 -29.06 3.58 -6.75
C LEU A 38 -30.11 4.01 -5.71
N GLY A 39 -30.12 5.29 -5.32
CA GLY A 39 -31.15 5.82 -4.41
C GLY A 39 -32.56 5.80 -4.99
N GLU A 40 -32.71 6.01 -6.30
CA GLU A 40 -34.00 5.96 -7.01
C GLU A 40 -34.48 4.51 -7.18
N TYR A 41 -33.55 3.55 -7.32
CA TYR A 41 -33.84 2.11 -7.38
C TYR A 41 -34.62 1.67 -6.12
N PHE A 42 -34.12 1.99 -4.93
CA PHE A 42 -34.78 1.64 -3.67
C PHE A 42 -36.04 2.46 -3.35
N GLN A 43 -36.31 3.53 -4.09
CA GLN A 43 -37.55 4.31 -3.96
C GLN A 43 -38.72 3.71 -4.76
N THR A 44 -38.48 2.66 -5.55
CA THR A 44 -39.51 2.07 -6.43
C THR A 44 -40.21 0.91 -5.70
N PRO A 45 -41.48 1.04 -5.27
CA PRO A 45 -42.15 0.01 -4.46
C PRO A 45 -42.42 -1.31 -5.20
N ASN A 46 -42.52 -1.25 -6.52
CA ASN A 46 -42.81 -2.40 -7.39
C ASN A 46 -41.54 -3.07 -7.94
N ILE A 47 -40.39 -2.83 -7.30
CA ILE A 47 -39.11 -3.36 -7.78
C ILE A 47 -39.00 -4.86 -7.55
N THR A 48 -38.48 -5.58 -8.54
CA THR A 48 -38.26 -7.03 -8.51
C THR A 48 -36.77 -7.35 -8.37
N PRO A 49 -36.39 -8.38 -7.61
CA PRO A 49 -35.00 -8.84 -7.54
C PRO A 49 -34.53 -9.47 -8.87
N LEU A 50 -35.48 -9.90 -9.70
CA LEU A 50 -35.26 -10.49 -11.02
C LEU A 50 -35.40 -9.41 -12.07
N GLY A 51 -34.37 -9.19 -12.88
CA GLY A 51 -34.40 -8.25 -13.99
C GLY A 51 -33.33 -8.57 -15.02
N ASP A 52 -33.53 -8.08 -16.25
CA ASP A 52 -32.50 -8.14 -17.29
C ASP A 52 -31.43 -7.08 -17.00
N TYR A 53 -30.19 -7.54 -16.89
CA TYR A 53 -29.04 -6.73 -16.57
C TYR A 53 -28.08 -6.69 -17.75
N GLN A 54 -27.82 -5.50 -18.30
CA GLN A 54 -26.75 -5.29 -19.27
C GLN A 54 -25.53 -4.74 -18.52
N LEU A 55 -24.44 -5.51 -18.49
CA LEU A 55 -23.20 -5.08 -17.85
C LEU A 55 -22.48 -4.05 -18.72
N VAL A 56 -21.95 -2.99 -18.10
CA VAL A 56 -21.09 -2.04 -18.80
C VAL A 56 -19.81 -2.71 -19.30
N ASN A 57 -19.32 -2.32 -20.49
CA ASN A 57 -18.10 -2.88 -21.07
C ASN A 57 -16.81 -2.19 -20.55
N THR A 58 -16.75 -1.90 -19.25
CA THR A 58 -15.58 -1.30 -18.58
C THR A 58 -15.28 -2.04 -17.28
N ALA A 59 -14.11 -1.77 -16.66
CA ALA A 59 -13.74 -2.36 -15.37
C ALA A 59 -14.79 -2.11 -14.27
N ARG A 60 -15.62 -1.07 -14.40
CA ARG A 60 -16.73 -0.75 -13.49
C ARG A 60 -17.73 -1.90 -13.32
N ARG A 61 -17.85 -2.82 -14.28
CA ARG A 61 -18.72 -4.00 -14.15
C ARG A 61 -18.40 -4.88 -12.93
N PHE A 62 -17.19 -4.73 -12.38
CA PHE A 62 -16.72 -5.46 -11.19
C PHE A 62 -16.94 -4.71 -9.88
N GLU A 63 -17.46 -3.49 -9.89
CA GLU A 63 -17.75 -2.70 -8.68
C GLU A 63 -19.05 -3.16 -7.98
N THR A 64 -19.40 -4.45 -8.03
CA THR A 64 -20.75 -5.02 -7.79
C THR A 64 -21.34 -4.79 -6.40
N GLY A 65 -20.62 -4.15 -5.49
CA GLY A 65 -21.13 -3.69 -4.20
C GLY A 65 -21.92 -2.39 -4.37
N GLY A 66 -23.20 -2.38 -3.94
CA GLY A 66 -24.05 -1.18 -4.05
C GLY A 66 -23.40 0.08 -3.47
N THR A 67 -22.97 0.03 -2.21
CA THR A 67 -22.24 1.13 -1.57
C THR A 67 -20.73 0.91 -1.69
N ALA A 68 -20.06 1.74 -2.48
CA ALA A 68 -18.60 1.74 -2.58
C ALA A 68 -17.93 2.19 -1.27
N ASN A 69 -16.65 1.81 -1.08
CA ASN A 69 -15.83 2.31 0.02
C ASN A 69 -15.39 3.76 -0.24
N TYR A 70 -16.31 4.72 -0.09
CA TYR A 70 -16.05 6.14 -0.33
C TYR A 70 -14.92 6.71 0.57
N PRO A 71 -14.86 6.43 1.88
CA PRO A 71 -13.75 6.90 2.70
C PRO A 71 -12.39 6.37 2.23
N GLY A 72 -12.33 5.09 1.83
CA GLY A 72 -11.14 4.48 1.25
C GLY A 72 -10.73 5.13 -0.07
N ALA A 73 -11.69 5.45 -0.94
CA ALA A 73 -11.42 6.13 -2.21
C ALA A 73 -10.84 7.55 -2.00
N VAL A 74 -11.37 8.29 -1.02
CA VAL A 74 -10.84 9.62 -0.66
C VAL A 74 -9.41 9.50 -0.10
N GLY A 75 -9.16 8.55 0.79
CA GLY A 75 -7.82 8.30 1.34
C GLY A 75 -6.81 7.87 0.27
N LEU A 76 -7.23 7.01 -0.67
CA LEU A 76 -6.40 6.59 -1.80
C LEU A 76 -6.06 7.78 -2.70
N ALA A 77 -7.04 8.63 -3.05
CA ALA A 77 -6.80 9.81 -3.87
C ALA A 77 -5.79 10.78 -3.22
N ALA A 78 -5.89 11.00 -1.90
CA ALA A 78 -4.92 11.80 -1.17
C ALA A 78 -3.52 11.17 -1.16
N SER A 79 -3.44 9.85 -0.99
CA SER A 79 -2.17 9.10 -1.01
C SER A 79 -1.50 9.14 -2.38
N LEU A 80 -2.27 9.00 -3.46
CA LEU A 80 -1.77 9.12 -4.83
C LEU A 80 -1.23 10.53 -5.12
N ASN A 81 -1.93 11.57 -4.68
CA ASN A 81 -1.46 12.95 -4.81
C ASN A 81 -0.16 13.21 -4.02
N LEU A 82 0.03 12.55 -2.88
CA LEU A 82 1.31 12.62 -2.14
C LEU A 82 2.44 11.97 -2.95
N ILE A 83 2.22 10.76 -3.48
CA ILE A 83 3.20 10.03 -4.28
C ILE A 83 3.57 10.81 -5.54
N ASP A 84 2.57 11.42 -6.21
CA ASP A 84 2.78 12.23 -7.42
C ASP A 84 3.66 13.45 -7.13
N LYS A 85 3.46 14.12 -6.00
CA LYS A 85 4.29 15.26 -5.55
C LYS A 85 5.72 14.88 -5.18
N LEU A 86 5.92 13.68 -4.63
CA LEU A 86 7.25 13.18 -4.28
C LEU A 86 8.04 12.75 -5.53
N GLY A 87 7.35 12.43 -6.62
CA GLY A 87 7.96 11.94 -7.84
C GLY A 87 8.19 10.42 -7.78
N GLN A 88 7.63 9.71 -8.75
CA GLN A 88 7.72 8.25 -8.81
C GLN A 88 9.13 7.78 -9.18
N HIS A 89 9.82 8.53 -10.03
CA HIS A 89 11.15 8.19 -10.50
C HIS A 89 12.19 8.36 -9.40
N GLU A 90 12.16 9.50 -8.72
CA GLU A 90 13.00 9.85 -7.58
C GLU A 90 12.80 8.86 -6.42
N SER A 91 11.53 8.49 -6.16
CA SER A 91 11.20 7.46 -5.17
C SER A 91 11.79 6.09 -5.55
N ALA A 92 11.72 5.71 -6.83
CA ALA A 92 12.24 4.44 -7.32
C ALA A 92 13.77 4.40 -7.23
N GLU A 93 14.47 5.44 -7.67
CA GLU A 93 15.92 5.55 -7.59
C GLU A 93 16.42 5.47 -6.14
N HIS A 94 15.75 6.18 -5.24
CA HIS A 94 16.05 6.13 -3.80
C HIS A 94 15.89 4.72 -3.23
N ILE A 95 14.77 4.05 -3.52
CA ILE A 95 14.51 2.68 -3.06
C ILE A 95 15.56 1.70 -3.63
N VAL A 96 15.93 1.85 -4.89
CA VAL A 96 16.99 1.04 -5.51
C VAL A 96 18.32 1.25 -4.80
N ALA A 97 18.72 2.50 -4.55
CA ALA A 97 19.95 2.82 -3.83
C ALA A 97 19.98 2.22 -2.41
N LEU A 98 18.88 2.32 -1.65
CA LEU A 98 18.77 1.71 -0.33
C LEU A 98 18.89 0.19 -0.36
N THR A 99 18.25 -0.44 -1.35
CA THR A 99 18.29 -1.90 -1.48
C THR A 99 19.65 -2.42 -1.96
N ASP A 100 20.39 -1.65 -2.77
CA ASP A 100 21.79 -1.93 -3.10
C ASP A 100 22.68 -1.86 -1.87
N GLN A 101 22.56 -0.80 -1.06
CA GLN A 101 23.28 -0.67 0.20
C GLN A 101 23.02 -1.86 1.14
N LEU A 102 21.74 -2.26 1.26
CA LEU A 102 21.35 -3.42 2.05
C LEU A 102 21.98 -4.71 1.51
N LEU A 103 21.90 -4.96 0.20
CA LEU A 103 22.47 -6.15 -0.43
C LEU A 103 23.99 -6.24 -0.22
N THR A 104 24.72 -5.14 -0.44
CA THR A 104 26.16 -5.08 -0.17
C THR A 104 26.48 -5.33 1.30
N GLY A 105 25.67 -4.78 2.21
CA GLY A 105 25.83 -5.02 3.65
C GLY A 105 25.60 -6.48 4.05
N LEU A 106 24.60 -7.14 3.44
CA LEU A 106 24.29 -8.55 3.68
C LEU A 106 25.39 -9.49 3.15
N ASP A 107 26.14 -9.10 2.13
CA ASP A 107 27.27 -9.89 1.60
C ASP A 107 28.40 -10.09 2.61
N SER A 108 28.50 -9.18 3.59
CA SER A 108 29.48 -9.27 4.66
C SER A 108 29.00 -10.10 5.85
N LEU A 109 27.80 -10.69 5.80
CA LEU A 109 27.19 -11.45 6.88
C LEU A 109 27.02 -12.92 6.49
N PRO A 110 27.03 -13.87 7.44
CA PRO A 110 26.82 -15.29 7.18
C PRO A 110 25.34 -15.60 6.95
N VAL A 111 24.70 -14.91 6.00
CA VAL A 111 23.29 -15.06 5.63
C VAL A 111 23.15 -15.48 4.18
N LYS A 112 22.08 -16.20 3.88
CA LYS A 112 21.73 -16.57 2.50
C LYS A 112 20.73 -15.56 1.94
N VAL A 113 21.18 -14.73 1.01
CA VAL A 113 20.26 -13.84 0.28
C VAL A 113 19.45 -14.64 -0.75
N VAL A 114 18.12 -14.50 -0.71
CA VAL A 114 17.18 -15.17 -1.62
C VAL A 114 16.89 -14.28 -2.83
N THR A 115 16.83 -12.97 -2.63
CA THR A 115 16.58 -12.01 -3.70
C THR A 115 17.71 -12.03 -4.76
N PRO A 116 17.40 -12.06 -6.06
CA PRO A 116 18.40 -11.94 -7.13
C PRO A 116 19.22 -10.65 -7.04
N ARG A 117 20.46 -10.67 -7.53
CA ARG A 117 21.35 -9.50 -7.53
C ARG A 117 21.08 -8.52 -8.68
N ALA A 118 20.76 -9.08 -9.85
CA ALA A 118 20.48 -8.32 -11.06
C ALA A 118 19.36 -7.28 -10.79
N PRO A 119 19.63 -5.97 -10.95
CA PRO A 119 18.66 -4.91 -10.67
C PRO A 119 17.31 -5.08 -11.38
N GLU A 120 17.32 -5.59 -12.60
CA GLU A 120 16.13 -5.86 -13.43
C GLU A 120 15.24 -6.99 -12.87
N ASN A 121 15.77 -7.82 -11.98
CA ASN A 121 15.08 -8.98 -11.39
C ASN A 121 14.68 -8.76 -9.94
N ARG A 122 14.75 -7.53 -9.42
CA ARG A 122 14.43 -7.21 -8.02
C ARG A 122 13.63 -5.92 -7.88
N SER A 123 12.86 -5.85 -6.80
CA SER A 123 12.09 -4.65 -6.39
C SER A 123 12.73 -4.01 -5.14
N GLY A 124 12.04 -3.06 -4.52
CA GLY A 124 12.39 -2.50 -3.21
C GLY A 124 12.35 -3.47 -2.02
N ILE A 125 12.27 -4.78 -2.28
CA ILE A 125 12.10 -5.82 -1.28
C ILE A 125 13.29 -6.77 -1.34
N ILE A 126 14.04 -6.85 -0.23
CA ILE A 126 15.15 -7.78 -0.07
C ILE A 126 14.73 -8.87 0.93
N THR A 127 14.96 -10.12 0.54
CA THR A 127 14.71 -11.29 1.39
C THR A 127 16.00 -12.06 1.58
N PHE A 128 16.31 -12.38 2.83
CA PHE A 128 17.46 -13.20 3.20
C PHE A 128 17.07 -14.19 4.31
N SER A 129 17.87 -15.23 4.49
CA SER A 129 17.73 -16.22 5.56
C SER A 129 18.99 -16.27 6.41
N ALA A 130 18.84 -16.21 7.73
CA ALA A 130 19.91 -16.41 8.70
C ALA A 130 20.04 -17.88 9.16
N GLY A 131 19.31 -18.81 8.54
CA GLY A 131 19.34 -20.23 8.88
C GLY A 131 17.98 -20.92 8.70
N SER A 132 17.53 -21.63 9.74
CA SER A 132 16.23 -22.30 9.80
C SER A 132 15.06 -21.31 9.84
N ALA A 133 13.84 -21.79 9.57
CA ALA A 133 12.64 -20.96 9.67
C ALA A 133 12.44 -20.40 11.09
N GLU A 134 12.71 -21.21 12.11
CA GLU A 134 12.64 -20.84 13.52
C GLU A 134 13.71 -19.81 13.87
N GLU A 135 14.91 -19.91 13.33
CA GLU A 135 15.99 -18.92 13.49
C GLU A 135 15.58 -17.56 12.94
N ASN A 136 15.00 -17.54 11.74
CA ASN A 136 14.49 -16.30 11.14
C ASN A 136 13.36 -15.68 11.99
N VAL A 137 12.44 -16.48 12.53
CA VAL A 137 11.40 -15.98 13.44
C VAL A 137 12.00 -15.41 14.72
N ARG A 138 13.00 -16.07 15.31
CA ARG A 138 13.72 -15.56 16.48
C ARG A 138 14.45 -14.24 16.17
N LEU A 139 15.09 -14.16 15.01
CA LEU A 139 15.77 -12.95 14.55
C LEU A 139 14.80 -11.77 14.43
N VAL A 140 13.65 -11.96 13.78
CA VAL A 140 12.64 -10.89 13.65
C VAL A 140 12.14 -10.41 15.01
N ARG A 141 11.91 -11.31 15.98
CA ARG A 141 11.54 -10.90 17.35
C ARG A 141 12.64 -10.10 18.06
N ARG A 142 13.93 -10.38 17.77
CA ARG A 142 15.06 -9.59 18.31
C ARG A 142 15.13 -8.21 17.66
N LEU A 143 14.94 -8.14 16.34
CA LEU A 143 14.89 -6.88 15.59
C LEU A 143 13.73 -6.00 16.07
N GLU A 144 12.55 -6.58 16.29
CA GLU A 144 11.38 -5.87 16.80
C GLU A 144 11.64 -5.22 18.17
N LYS A 145 12.33 -5.93 19.09
CA LYS A 145 12.75 -5.36 20.39
C LYS A 145 13.70 -4.17 20.25
N ASN A 146 14.41 -4.06 19.12
CA ASN A 146 15.27 -2.94 18.76
C ASN A 146 14.56 -1.91 17.86
N LYS A 147 13.23 -1.97 17.78
CA LYS A 147 12.37 -1.09 16.98
C LYS A 147 12.63 -1.20 15.46
N ILE A 148 13.17 -2.33 15.01
CA ILE A 148 13.38 -2.63 13.59
C ILE A 148 12.29 -3.59 13.14
N LEU A 149 11.35 -3.10 12.32
CA LEU A 149 10.17 -3.85 11.89
C LEU A 149 10.41 -4.51 10.53
N VAL A 150 10.51 -5.83 10.55
CA VAL A 150 10.63 -6.69 9.36
C VAL A 150 9.69 -7.89 9.51
N SER A 151 9.50 -8.66 8.43
CA SER A 151 8.56 -9.77 8.45
C SER A 151 9.17 -11.05 7.90
N VAL A 152 8.90 -12.20 8.52
CA VAL A 152 9.24 -13.50 7.92
C VAL A 152 8.19 -13.87 6.89
N ARG A 153 8.59 -14.29 5.68
CA ARG A 153 7.70 -14.78 4.63
C ARG A 153 8.33 -15.99 3.95
N TYR A 154 7.53 -17.03 3.75
CA TYR A 154 7.93 -18.25 3.04
C TYR A 154 6.83 -18.67 2.07
N THR A 155 7.24 -19.26 0.95
CA THR A 155 6.36 -19.97 0.02
C THR A 155 7.16 -21.13 -0.56
N SER A 156 6.62 -22.35 -0.48
CA SER A 156 7.27 -23.57 -1.00
C SER A 156 8.73 -23.73 -0.54
N ASN A 157 8.98 -23.55 0.77
CA ASN A 157 10.31 -23.61 1.40
C ASN A 157 11.34 -22.56 0.92
N VAL A 158 10.91 -21.57 0.14
CA VAL A 158 11.74 -20.44 -0.27
C VAL A 158 11.27 -19.18 0.45
N GLY A 159 12.20 -18.47 1.10
CA GLY A 159 11.88 -17.27 1.86
C GLY A 159 12.85 -17.00 3.00
N GLY A 160 12.41 -16.18 3.94
CA GLY A 160 13.21 -15.75 5.08
C GLY A 160 12.71 -14.43 5.65
N VAL A 161 13.62 -13.65 6.20
CA VAL A 161 13.39 -12.29 6.67
C VAL A 161 13.28 -11.35 5.48
N ARG A 162 12.12 -10.72 5.34
CA ARG A 162 11.78 -9.77 4.28
C ARG A 162 11.88 -8.34 4.81
N VAL A 163 12.77 -7.57 4.20
CA VAL A 163 12.94 -6.13 4.39
C VAL A 163 12.28 -5.44 3.20
N SER A 164 11.35 -4.54 3.44
CA SER A 164 10.59 -3.84 2.40
C SER A 164 10.85 -2.35 2.52
N CYS A 165 11.82 -1.86 1.75
CA CYS A 165 12.19 -0.46 1.72
C CYS A 165 11.16 0.34 0.89
N HIS A 166 10.92 1.57 1.31
CA HIS A 166 10.06 2.51 0.62
C HIS A 166 10.65 3.92 0.62
N PHE A 167 9.99 4.89 -0.02
CA PHE A 167 10.48 6.27 -0.16
C PHE A 167 10.78 6.98 1.19
N TYR A 168 10.17 6.53 2.29
CA TYR A 168 10.34 7.15 3.61
C TYR A 168 11.50 6.55 4.41
N ASN A 169 12.12 5.46 3.93
CA ASN A 169 13.29 4.89 4.59
C ASN A 169 14.54 5.69 4.25
N SER A 170 15.56 5.59 5.10
CA SER A 170 16.83 6.27 4.89
C SER A 170 18.03 5.32 4.95
N ALA A 171 19.22 5.81 4.56
CA ALA A 171 20.45 5.04 4.65
C ALA A 171 20.79 4.68 6.12
N GLU A 172 20.40 5.54 7.06
CA GLU A 172 20.54 5.31 8.50
C GLU A 172 19.68 4.13 8.96
N ASP A 173 18.47 3.94 8.42
CA ASP A 173 17.64 2.76 8.70
C ASP A 173 18.36 1.48 8.27
N ILE A 174 18.97 1.50 7.07
CA ILE A 174 19.73 0.35 6.54
C ILE A 174 20.97 0.08 7.40
N ALA A 175 21.71 1.12 7.79
CA ALA A 175 22.86 1.00 8.66
C ALA A 175 22.48 0.43 10.04
N ALA A 176 21.38 0.91 10.64
CA ALA A 176 20.87 0.41 11.91
C ALA A 176 20.45 -1.06 11.82
N LEU A 177 19.77 -1.46 10.74
CA LEU A 177 19.43 -2.85 10.48
C LEU A 177 20.69 -3.72 10.38
N LEU A 178 21.66 -3.34 9.54
CA LEU A 178 22.90 -4.10 9.35
C LEU A 178 23.72 -4.22 10.64
N ALA A 179 23.78 -3.16 11.44
CA ALA A 179 24.44 -3.18 12.74
C ALA A 179 23.75 -4.16 13.72
N ALA A 180 22.42 -4.15 13.77
CA ALA A 180 21.66 -5.09 14.58
C ALA A 180 21.86 -6.54 14.13
N LEU A 181 21.87 -6.80 12.82
CA LEU A 181 22.13 -8.13 12.25
C LEU A 181 23.52 -8.65 12.65
N LYS A 182 24.57 -7.81 12.55
CA LYS A 182 25.93 -8.15 13.00
C LYS A 182 26.02 -8.54 14.47
N SER A 183 25.14 -8.02 15.31
CA SER A 183 25.12 -8.34 16.73
C SER A 183 24.37 -9.65 17.04
N PHE A 184 23.52 -10.14 16.14
CA PHE A 184 22.59 -11.24 16.43
C PHE A 184 22.93 -12.54 15.71
N ILE A 185 23.76 -12.48 14.66
CA ILE A 185 24.13 -13.56 13.76
C ILE A 185 25.63 -13.81 13.87
#